data_AF-A0A3M1K346-F1
#
_entry.id   AF-A0A3M1K346-F1
#
_cell.length_a   1.000
_cell.length_b   1.000
_cell.length_c   1.000
_cell.angle_alpha   90.00
_cell.angle_beta   90.00
_cell.angle_gamma   90.00
#
_symmetry.space_group_name_H-M   'P 1'
#
loop_
_entity.id
_entity.type
_entity.pdbx_description
1 polymer ?
#
loop_
_entity_poly.entity_id
_entity_poly.type
_entity_poly.pdbx_seq_one_letter_code
_entity_poly.pdbx_strand_id
1 'polypeptide(L)'
;MAIALAIVFLHLTGRLNFDEFPRHLFILFIGLVFAQQGLIYAQTLLQNHLRFSELSKGKLFYALCFLTGVLVIVPVLGLQGAILSWLLAFACTTFFYAARNGFLIPQPRFDLAEIKALLAIGFPLFVFGVVKLGLLSFDKIAVAIALGKTHVGYYNVSAA
;
A
#
# COMPACT_ATOMS: atom_id res chain seq x y z
N MET A 1 2.11 -1.94 -2.58
CA MET A 1 3.16 -2.51 -3.47
C MET A 1 4.10 -3.50 -2.77
N ALA A 2 4.66 -3.19 -1.58
CA ALA A 2 5.54 -4.09 -0.82
C ALA A 2 4.94 -5.49 -0.54
N ILE A 3 3.65 -5.54 -0.21
CA ILE A 3 2.96 -6.79 0.11
C ILE A 3 2.71 -7.63 -1.16
N ALA A 4 2.53 -6.98 -2.33
CA ALA A 4 2.31 -7.67 -3.60
C ALA A 4 3.58 -8.39 -4.06
N LEU A 5 4.72 -7.70 -3.93
CA LEU A 5 6.06 -8.26 -4.17
C LEU A 5 6.39 -9.38 -3.17
N ALA A 6 6.00 -9.24 -1.91
CA ALA A 6 6.19 -10.29 -0.90
C ALA A 6 5.37 -11.56 -1.23
N ILE A 7 4.13 -11.42 -1.73
CA ILE A 7 3.30 -12.55 -2.14
C ILE A 7 3.89 -13.25 -3.38
N VAL A 8 4.34 -12.48 -4.38
CA VAL A 8 5.01 -13.02 -5.57
C VAL A 8 6.31 -13.73 -5.21
N PHE A 9 7.10 -13.17 -4.29
CA PHE A 9 8.33 -13.78 -3.80
C PHE A 9 8.08 -15.06 -2.99
N LEU A 10 7.04 -15.07 -2.15
CA LEU A 10 6.63 -16.26 -1.40
C LEU A 10 6.12 -17.38 -2.31
N HIS A 11 5.45 -17.03 -3.42
CA HIS A 11 5.06 -17.99 -4.44
C HIS A 11 6.27 -18.56 -5.20
N LEU A 12 7.19 -17.69 -5.65
CA LEU A 12 8.41 -18.09 -6.37
C LEU A 12 9.33 -18.98 -5.53
N THR A 13 9.28 -18.86 -4.20
CA THR A 13 10.05 -19.71 -3.27
C THR A 13 9.37 -21.03 -2.92
N GLY A 14 8.23 -21.35 -3.56
CA GLY A 14 7.47 -22.58 -3.31
C GLY A 14 6.84 -22.67 -1.92
N ARG A 15 6.83 -21.56 -1.17
CA ARG A 15 6.25 -21.47 0.18
C ARG A 15 4.79 -21.04 0.19
N LEU A 16 4.24 -20.72 -0.98
CA LEU A 16 2.85 -20.32 -1.19
C LEU A 16 2.34 -20.94 -2.48
N ASN A 17 1.51 -21.99 -2.39
CA ASN A 17 0.75 -22.50 -3.52
C ASN A 17 -0.41 -21.54 -3.79
N PHE A 18 -0.50 -20.96 -4.99
CA PHE A 18 -1.62 -20.07 -5.35
C PHE A 18 -2.97 -20.80 -5.32
N ASP A 19 -2.97 -22.13 -5.48
CA ASP A 19 -4.17 -22.97 -5.39
C ASP A 19 -4.77 -23.00 -3.98
N GLU A 20 -3.96 -22.76 -2.95
CA GLU A 20 -4.41 -22.65 -1.55
C GLU A 20 -4.70 -21.20 -1.13
N PHE A 21 -4.39 -20.21 -1.98
CA PHE A 21 -4.65 -18.82 -1.63
C PHE A 21 -6.16 -18.55 -1.73
N PRO A 22 -6.84 -18.20 -0.64
CA PRO A 22 -8.27 -18.04 -0.66
C PRO A 22 -8.68 -16.93 -1.65
N ARG A 23 -9.58 -17.23 -2.58
CA ARG A 23 -9.98 -16.29 -3.65
C ARG A 23 -10.43 -14.94 -3.09
N HIS A 24 -11.09 -14.93 -1.94
CA HIS A 24 -11.52 -13.69 -1.27
C HIS A 24 -10.35 -12.83 -0.79
N LEU A 25 -9.24 -13.44 -0.33
CA LEU A 25 -8.03 -12.71 0.03
C LEU A 25 -7.37 -12.07 -1.19
N PHE A 26 -7.36 -12.77 -2.32
CA PHE A 26 -6.82 -12.22 -3.57
C PHE A 26 -7.62 -11.00 -4.03
N ILE A 27 -8.95 -11.08 -4.01
CA ILE A 27 -9.84 -9.96 -4.37
C ILE A 27 -9.64 -8.78 -3.42
N LEU A 28 -9.60 -9.02 -2.11
CA LEU A 28 -9.31 -7.97 -1.12
C LEU A 28 -7.96 -7.30 -1.38
N PHE A 29 -6.97 -8.09 -1.76
CA PHE A 29 -5.63 -7.60 -2.03
C PHE A 29 -5.57 -6.71 -3.27
N ILE A 30 -6.24 -7.13 -4.36
CA ILE A 30 -6.38 -6.30 -5.57
C ILE A 30 -7.09 -4.99 -5.21
N GLY A 31 -8.22 -5.07 -4.50
CA GLY A 31 -8.95 -3.89 -4.04
C GLY A 31 -8.06 -2.95 -3.22
N LEU A 32 -7.24 -3.50 -2.33
CA LEU A 32 -6.31 -2.74 -1.50
C LEU A 32 -5.29 -1.99 -2.35
N VAL A 33 -4.73 -2.65 -3.36
CA VAL A 33 -3.76 -2.03 -4.29
C VAL A 33 -4.43 -0.88 -5.04
N PHE A 34 -5.62 -1.07 -5.61
CA PHE A 34 -6.33 -0.01 -6.31
C PHE A 34 -6.69 1.17 -5.41
N ALA A 35 -7.20 0.91 -4.19
CA ALA A 35 -7.51 1.94 -3.22
C ALA A 35 -6.26 2.72 -2.79
N GLN A 36 -5.13 2.02 -2.60
CA GLN A 36 -3.84 2.63 -2.30
C GLN A 36 -3.41 3.58 -3.44
N GLN A 37 -3.51 3.15 -4.69
CA GLN A 37 -3.14 3.99 -5.83
C GLN A 37 -4.03 5.24 -5.93
N GLY A 38 -5.33 5.09 -5.70
CA GLY A 38 -6.25 6.23 -5.64
C GLY A 38 -5.85 7.26 -4.59
N LEU A 39 -5.46 6.79 -3.39
CA LEU A 39 -4.99 7.67 -2.33
C LEU A 39 -3.67 8.37 -2.70
N ILE A 40 -2.69 7.63 -3.23
CA ILE A 40 -1.39 8.18 -3.65
C ILE A 40 -1.61 9.27 -4.70
N TYR A 41 -2.42 9.00 -5.72
CA TYR A 41 -2.76 9.97 -6.75
C TYR A 41 -3.35 11.27 -6.16
N ALA A 42 -4.35 11.16 -5.28
CA ALA A 42 -4.96 12.33 -4.64
C ALA A 42 -3.96 13.12 -3.78
N GLN A 43 -3.07 12.42 -3.06
CA GLN A 43 -2.02 13.07 -2.28
C GLN A 43 -0.99 13.78 -3.16
N THR A 44 -0.56 13.16 -4.26
CA THR A 44 0.36 13.76 -5.23
C THR A 44 -0.24 15.00 -5.87
N LEU A 45 -1.53 14.99 -6.23
CA LEU A 45 -2.22 16.18 -6.71
C LEU A 45 -2.21 17.32 -5.68
N LEU A 46 -2.56 17.02 -4.42
CA LEU A 46 -2.53 18.01 -3.35
C LEU A 46 -1.12 18.59 -3.14
N GLN A 47 -0.09 17.75 -3.21
CA GLN A 47 1.31 18.18 -3.12
C GLN A 47 1.72 19.07 -4.28
N ASN A 48 1.35 18.71 -5.51
CA ASN A 48 1.64 19.51 -6.70
C ASN A 48 0.93 20.87 -6.68
N HIS A 49 -0.24 20.96 -6.04
CA HIS A 49 -0.95 22.21 -5.81
C HIS A 49 -0.57 22.92 -4.51
N LEU A 50 0.48 22.46 -3.81
CA LEU A 50 0.96 23.03 -2.53
C LEU A 50 -0.10 23.12 -1.43
N ARG A 51 -1.14 22.28 -1.48
CA ARG A 51 -2.24 22.22 -0.50
C ARG A 51 -1.87 21.36 0.71
N PHE A 52 -0.75 21.67 1.36
CA PHE A 52 -0.21 20.87 2.46
C PHE A 52 -1.15 20.80 3.68
N SER A 53 -1.97 21.82 3.92
CA SER A 53 -2.97 21.81 5.01
C SER A 53 -4.02 20.71 4.80
N GLU A 54 -4.57 20.59 3.59
CA GLU A 54 -5.53 19.54 3.25
C GLU A 54 -4.90 18.16 3.27
N LEU A 55 -3.65 18.04 2.79
CA LEU A 55 -2.88 16.80 2.87
C LEU A 55 -2.72 16.34 4.33
N SER A 56 -2.38 17.25 5.25
CA SER A 56 -2.24 16.94 6.68
C SER A 56 -3.57 16.52 7.31
N LYS A 57 -4.66 17.22 7.00
CA LYS A 57 -6.01 16.85 7.47
C LYS A 57 -6.40 15.46 7.00
N GLY A 58 -6.13 15.13 5.73
CA GLY A 58 -6.45 13.80 5.22
C GLY A 58 -5.54 12.69 5.76
N LYS A 59 -4.26 12.99 6.09
CA LYS A 59 -3.41 12.03 6.82
C LYS A 59 -3.95 11.74 8.23
N LEU A 60 -4.45 12.76 8.93
CA LEU A 60 -5.11 12.58 10.22
C LEU A 60 -6.40 11.77 10.08
N PHE A 61 -7.23 12.10 9.09
CA PHE A 61 -8.45 11.36 8.79
C PHE A 61 -8.17 9.89 8.45
N TYR A 62 -7.16 9.61 7.63
CA TYR A 62 -6.68 8.27 7.35
C TYR A 62 -6.33 7.50 8.63
N ALA A 63 -5.52 8.12 9.51
CA ALA A 63 -5.10 7.48 10.76
C ALA A 63 -6.30 7.15 11.65
N LEU A 64 -7.30 8.03 11.74
CA LEU A 64 -8.52 7.80 12.50
C LEU A 64 -9.38 6.68 11.90
N CYS A 65 -9.58 6.66 10.58
CA CYS A 65 -10.31 5.59 9.90
C CYS A 65 -9.60 4.25 10.07
N PHE A 66 -8.27 4.23 9.91
CA PHE A 66 -7.47 3.03 10.06
C PHE A 66 -7.51 2.50 11.49
N LEU A 67 -7.28 3.35 12.49
CA LEU A 67 -7.30 2.96 13.90
C LEU A 67 -8.68 2.41 14.30
N THR A 68 -9.75 3.12 13.92
CA THR A 68 -11.13 2.65 14.16
C THR A 68 -11.37 1.29 13.50
N GLY A 69 -10.95 1.13 12.24
CA GLY A 69 -11.05 -0.13 11.52
C GLY A 69 -10.30 -1.26 12.21
N VAL A 70 -9.08 -0.99 12.70
CA VAL A 70 -8.27 -2.00 13.40
C VAL A 70 -8.93 -2.41 14.71
N LEU A 71 -9.39 -1.46 15.52
CA LEU A 71 -10.00 -1.75 16.82
C LEU A 71 -11.32 -2.52 16.70
N VAL A 72 -12.09 -2.29 15.65
CA VAL A 72 -13.41 -2.91 15.48
C VAL A 72 -13.34 -4.23 14.71
N ILE A 73 -12.55 -4.30 13.63
CA ILE A 73 -12.62 -5.40 12.66
C ILE A 73 -11.58 -6.49 12.94
N VAL A 74 -10.37 -6.12 13.36
CA VAL A 74 -9.27 -7.09 13.59
C VAL A 74 -9.59 -8.12 14.67
N PRO A 75 -10.27 -7.80 15.80
CA PRO A 75 -10.62 -8.80 16.79
C PRO A 75 -11.49 -9.94 16.26
N VAL A 76 -12.29 -9.68 15.22
CA VAL A 76 -13.22 -10.65 14.64
C VAL A 76 -12.60 -11.42 13.47
N LEU A 77 -11.85 -10.73 12.60
CA LEU A 77 -11.38 -11.27 11.33
C LEU A 77 -9.85 -11.46 11.25
N GLY A 78 -9.11 -11.15 12.33
CA GLY A 78 -7.66 -11.25 12.39
C GLY A 78 -6.95 -10.50 11.27
N LEU A 79 -6.09 -11.20 10.52
CA LEU A 79 -5.33 -10.63 9.41
C LEU A 79 -6.22 -10.07 8.29
N GLN A 80 -7.34 -10.74 7.98
CA GLN A 80 -8.29 -10.27 6.97
C GLN A 80 -8.90 -8.94 7.40
N GLY A 81 -9.22 -8.82 8.70
CA GLY A 81 -9.70 -7.58 9.30
C GLY A 81 -8.71 -6.45 9.12
N ALA A 82 -7.42 -6.70 9.35
CA ALA A 82 -6.37 -5.67 9.19
C ALA A 82 -6.26 -5.18 7.74
N ILE A 83 -6.29 -6.10 6.76
CA ILE A 83 -6.30 -5.74 5.32
C ILE A 83 -7.53 -4.91 4.99
N LEU A 84 -8.71 -5.28 5.52
CA LEU A 84 -9.95 -4.56 5.32
C LEU A 84 -9.91 -3.17 5.95
N SER A 85 -9.31 -3.00 7.14
CA SER A 85 -9.12 -1.69 7.78
C SER A 85 -8.26 -0.76 6.92
N TRP A 86 -7.17 -1.28 6.32
CA TRP A 86 -6.34 -0.51 5.38
C TRP A 86 -7.15 -0.11 4.13
N LEU A 87 -7.87 -1.07 3.53
CA LEU A 87 -8.70 -0.84 2.35
C LEU A 87 -9.72 0.28 2.60
N LEU A 88 -10.46 0.19 3.71
CA LEU A 88 -11.47 1.17 4.09
C LEU A 88 -10.84 2.53 4.37
N ALA A 89 -9.73 2.59 5.11
CA ALA A 89 -9.05 3.84 5.40
C ALA A 89 -8.57 4.54 4.11
N PHE A 90 -8.01 3.78 3.16
CA PHE A 90 -7.63 4.32 1.84
C PHE A 90 -8.83 4.83 1.05
N ALA A 91 -9.89 4.04 0.95
CA ALA A 91 -11.10 4.41 0.21
C ALA A 91 -11.77 5.65 0.82
N CYS A 92 -11.98 5.67 2.13
CA CYS A 92 -12.57 6.79 2.85
C CYS A 92 -11.73 8.06 2.71
N THR A 93 -10.41 7.97 2.81
CA THR A 93 -9.53 9.16 2.69
C THR A 93 -9.50 9.68 1.27
N THR A 94 -9.48 8.80 0.27
CA THR A 94 -9.57 9.19 -1.14
C THR A 94 -10.89 9.91 -1.40
N PHE A 95 -12.00 9.37 -0.88
CA PHE A 95 -13.30 10.01 -0.97
C PHE A 95 -13.35 11.36 -0.24
N PHE A 96 -12.75 11.47 0.94
CA PHE A 96 -12.62 12.73 1.67
C PHE A 96 -11.91 13.81 0.83
N TYR A 97 -10.81 13.46 0.17
CA TYR A 97 -10.11 14.38 -0.73
C TYR A 97 -10.94 14.78 -1.93
N ALA A 98 -11.62 13.81 -2.57
CA ALA A 98 -12.49 14.07 -3.73
C ALA A 98 -13.64 15.01 -3.35
N ALA A 99 -14.32 14.75 -2.23
CA ALA A 99 -15.44 15.57 -1.76
C ALA A 99 -15.03 16.99 -1.38
N ARG A 100 -13.87 17.17 -0.75
CA ARG A 100 -13.39 18.48 -0.26
C ARG A 100 -12.78 19.37 -1.35
N ASN A 101 -12.13 18.76 -2.34
CA ASN A 101 -11.31 19.51 -3.29
C ASN A 101 -11.81 19.42 -4.72
N GLY A 102 -12.88 18.67 -4.98
CA GLY A 102 -13.43 18.50 -6.32
C GLY A 102 -12.50 17.74 -7.27
N PHE A 103 -11.50 17.03 -6.75
CA PHE A 103 -10.66 16.13 -7.54
C PHE A 103 -11.48 14.90 -7.92
N LEU A 104 -12.37 15.08 -8.88
CA LEU A 104 -13.07 14.00 -9.57
C LEU A 104 -12.10 13.27 -10.50
N ILE A 105 -12.44 12.00 -10.72
CA ILE A 105 -11.76 11.03 -11.58
C ILE A 105 -11.13 11.76 -12.78
N PRO A 106 -9.79 11.66 -12.97
CA PRO A 106 -9.14 12.35 -14.08
C PRO A 106 -9.78 11.92 -15.39
N GLN A 107 -10.06 12.88 -16.27
CA GLN A 107 -10.43 12.56 -17.63
C GLN A 107 -9.22 11.91 -18.30
N PRO A 108 -9.35 10.69 -18.85
CA PRO A 108 -8.22 10.01 -19.47
C PRO A 108 -7.77 10.82 -20.68
N ARG A 109 -6.54 11.36 -20.60
CA ARG A 109 -5.83 11.95 -21.74
C ARG A 109 -4.73 10.99 -22.14
N PHE A 110 -4.82 10.47 -23.36
CA PHE A 110 -3.81 9.58 -23.91
C PHE A 110 -2.84 10.39 -24.75
N ASP A 111 -1.85 10.99 -24.09
CA ASP A 111 -0.70 11.61 -24.75
C ASP A 111 0.53 10.71 -24.58
N LEU A 112 0.95 10.06 -25.68
CA LEU A 112 2.08 9.14 -25.67
C LEU A 112 3.41 9.85 -25.34
N ALA A 113 3.56 11.13 -25.71
CA ALA A 113 4.75 11.89 -25.40
C ALA A 113 4.83 12.18 -23.89
N GLU A 114 3.70 12.57 -23.30
CA GLU A 114 3.58 12.78 -21.85
C GLU A 114 3.81 11.48 -21.07
N ILE A 115 3.20 10.37 -21.50
CA ILE A 115 3.42 9.04 -20.89
C ILE A 115 4.89 8.65 -20.93
N LYS A 116 5.57 8.85 -22.08
CA LYS A 116 7.01 8.56 -22.20
C LYS A 116 7.85 9.43 -21.26
N ALA A 117 7.52 10.71 -21.13
CA ALA A 117 8.19 11.62 -20.20
C ALA A 117 7.98 11.20 -18.74
N LEU A 118 6.74 10.85 -18.36
CA LEU A 118 6.41 10.35 -17.03
C LEU A 118 7.12 9.03 -16.73
N LEU A 119 7.22 8.12 -17.70
CA LEU A 119 7.96 6.87 -17.55
C LEU A 119 9.46 7.10 -17.38
N ALA A 120 10.05 8.06 -18.10
CA ALA A 120 11.48 8.37 -17.96
C ALA A 120 11.85 8.82 -16.52
N ILE A 121 10.93 9.50 -15.83
CA ILE A 121 11.10 9.96 -14.45
C ILE A 121 10.66 8.88 -13.44
N GLY A 122 9.52 8.24 -13.69
CA GLY A 122 8.91 7.27 -12.80
C GLY A 122 9.62 5.93 -12.76
N PHE A 123 10.22 5.49 -13.86
CA PHE A 123 10.91 4.19 -13.92
C PHE A 123 12.13 4.11 -12.99
N PRO A 124 13.05 5.09 -12.95
CA PRO A 124 14.13 5.11 -11.96
C PRO A 124 13.63 5.05 -10.51
N LEU A 125 12.57 5.80 -10.19
CA LEU A 125 11.95 5.80 -8.86
C LEU A 125 11.34 4.43 -8.52
N PHE A 126 10.70 3.78 -9.50
CA PHE A 126 10.18 2.43 -9.36
C PHE A 126 11.30 1.42 -9.09
N VAL A 127 12.38 1.44 -9.88
CA VAL A 127 13.54 0.55 -9.70
C VAL A 127 14.15 0.75 -8.31
N PHE A 128 14.35 2.00 -7.90
CA PHE A 128 14.84 2.31 -6.55
C PHE A 128 13.92 1.74 -5.47
N GLY A 129 12.60 1.87 -5.64
CA GLY A 129 11.60 1.28 -4.75
C GLY A 129 11.69 -0.24 -4.68
N VAL A 130 11.84 -0.92 -5.82
CA VAL A 130 12.00 -2.39 -5.89
C VAL A 130 13.28 -2.82 -5.20
N VAL A 131 14.41 -2.16 -5.46
CA VAL A 131 15.69 -2.45 -4.81
C VAL A 131 15.58 -2.28 -3.29
N LYS A 132 15.02 -1.16 -2.83
CA LYS A 132 14.80 -0.90 -1.40
C LYS A 132 13.94 -1.99 -0.76
N LEU A 133 12.87 -2.42 -1.43
CA LEU A 133 12.01 -3.50 -0.95
C LEU A 133 12.74 -4.85 -0.91
N GLY A 134 13.58 -5.13 -1.92
CA GLY A 134 14.43 -6.32 -1.96
C GLY A 134 15.38 -6.37 -0.77
N LEU A 135 16.07 -5.26 -0.50
CA LEU A 135 16.99 -5.14 0.65
C LEU A 135 16.27 -5.37 1.98
N LEU A 136 15.13 -4.71 2.20
CA LEU A 136 14.32 -4.92 3.42
C LEU A 136 13.83 -6.37 3.57
N SER A 137 13.54 -7.04 2.45
CA SER A 137 13.13 -8.44 2.47
C SER A 137 14.31 -9.36 2.80
N PHE A 138 15.49 -9.07 2.24
CA PHE A 138 16.72 -9.80 2.51
C PHE A 138 17.12 -9.69 3.98
N ASP A 139 17.06 -8.51 4.58
CA ASP A 139 17.34 -8.31 6.01
C ASP A 139 16.44 -9.18 6.89
N LYS A 140 15.14 -9.23 6.58
CA LYS A 140 14.18 -10.07 7.32
C LYS A 140 14.45 -11.55 7.15
N ILE A 141 14.86 -11.98 5.96
CA ILE A 141 15.25 -13.37 5.70
C ILE A 141 16.52 -13.71 6.49
N ALA A 142 17.52 -12.82 6.49
CA ALA A 142 18.74 -13.00 7.26
C ALA A 142 18.45 -13.14 8.76
N VAL A 143 17.61 -12.28 9.33
CA VAL A 143 17.14 -12.38 10.73
C VAL A 143 16.39 -13.70 10.96
N ALA A 144 15.50 -14.11 10.04
CA ALA A 144 14.75 -15.35 10.16
C ALA A 144 15.65 -16.59 10.16
N ILE A 145 16.73 -16.59 9.36
CA ILE A 145 17.70 -17.68 9.28
C ILE A 145 18.59 -17.69 10.52
N ALA A 146 19.07 -16.52 10.97
CA ALA A 146 20.05 -16.43 12.05
C ALA A 146 19.42 -16.59 13.46
N LEU A 147 18.25 -15.98 13.68
CA LEU A 147 17.63 -15.87 15.01
C LEU A 147 16.28 -16.61 15.09
N GLY A 148 15.74 -17.09 13.97
CA GLY A 148 14.44 -17.74 13.90
C GLY A 148 13.28 -16.77 13.63
N LYS A 149 12.12 -17.35 13.30
CA LYS A 149 10.94 -16.62 12.79
C LYS A 149 10.33 -15.62 13.77
N THR A 150 10.39 -15.89 15.07
CA THR A 150 9.84 -15.01 16.12
C THR A 150 10.58 -13.67 16.19
N HIS A 151 11.90 -13.69 15.96
CA HIS A 151 12.73 -12.48 16.01
C HIS A 151 12.51 -11.53 14.83
N VAL A 152 11.92 -12.00 13.72
CA VAL A 152 11.49 -11.14 12.61
C VAL A 152 10.40 -10.16 13.08
N GLY A 153 9.54 -10.59 14.00
CA GLY A 153 8.53 -9.72 14.61
C GLY A 153 9.17 -8.56 15.39
N TYR A 154 10.12 -8.88 16.28
CA TYR A 154 10.84 -7.87 17.07
C TYR A 154 11.64 -6.91 16.19
N TYR A 155 12.32 -7.43 15.16
CA TYR A 155 13.03 -6.62 14.19
C TYR A 155 12.11 -5.61 13.48
N ASN A 156 10.90 -6.03 13.09
CA ASN A 156 9.94 -5.12 12.47
C ASN A 156 9.44 -4.03 13.43
N VAL A 157 9.36 -4.31 14.73
CA VAL A 157 8.96 -3.32 15.73
C VAL A 157 10.08 -2.32 15.99
N SER A 158 11.34 -2.76 16.02
CA SER A 158 12.49 -1.86 16.22
C SER A 158 12.86 -1.04 14.98
N ALA A 159 12.50 -1.50 13.79
CA ALA A 159 12.76 -0.83 12.52
C ALA A 159 11.61 0.07 12.03
N ALA A 160 10.47 0.07 12.73
CA ALA A 160 9.30 0.90 12.43
C ALA A 160 9.42 2.30 13.05
#